data_AF-A0A498H3D1-F1
#
_entry.id   AF-A0A498H3D1-F1
#
_cell.length_a   1.000
_cell.length_b   1.000
_cell.length_c   1.000
_cell.angle_alpha   90.00
_cell.angle_beta   90.00
_cell.angle_gamma   90.00
#
_symmetry.space_group_name_H-M   'P 1'
#
loop_
_entity.id
_entity.type
_entity.pdbx_description
1 polymer ?
#
loop_
_entity_poly.entity_id
_entity_poly.type
_entity_poly.pdbx_seq_one_letter_code
_entity_poly.pdbx_strand_id
1 'polypeptide(L)'
;MERMRDVRVARFERAGVMHVEFRFKALDQLLDPADSSPLPERELTEFAEEYIFGYLRECRLQNLAGLNISLPQDQVSPEMQMLLPDTIRRQYLFRLSDLDHETRLSLREGRISLAIAVFNATIAVLFFSIFASYLESLVVILLGGLITILNWVTIWNTYEYFVYDYRHLMHRRRIYRKVPALEIKVLTWPLTGNPEETVHPADREIG
;
A
#
# COMPACT_ATOMS: atom_id res chain seq x y z
N MET A 1 26.57 0.60 -9.35
CA MET A 1 25.57 -0.49 -9.45
C MET A 1 24.17 0.13 -9.56
N GLU A 2 23.86 0.80 -10.68
CA GLU A 2 22.66 1.68 -10.78
C GLU A 2 21.87 1.46 -12.07
N ARG A 3 22.16 0.38 -12.81
CA ARG A 3 21.59 0.10 -14.15
C ARG A 3 20.60 -1.07 -14.21
N MET A 4 20.08 -1.55 -13.07
CA MET A 4 19.29 -2.80 -12.98
C MET A 4 17.83 -2.64 -12.51
N ARG A 5 17.24 -1.43 -12.49
CA ARG A 5 15.86 -1.20 -12.01
C ARG A 5 14.90 -0.59 -13.04
N ASP A 6 15.11 -0.88 -14.32
CA ASP A 6 14.13 -0.53 -15.36
C ASP A 6 13.01 -1.59 -15.38
N VAL A 7 11.99 -1.39 -14.56
CA VAL A 7 10.68 -2.03 -14.79
C VAL A 7 9.88 -1.06 -15.65
N ARG A 8 9.36 -1.52 -16.80
CA ARG A 8 8.46 -0.70 -17.62
C ARG A 8 7.03 -1.00 -17.24
N VAL A 9 6.22 0.03 -17.08
CA VAL A 9 4.79 -0.11 -16.84
C VAL A 9 4.03 0.44 -18.02
N ALA A 10 3.15 -0.37 -18.58
CA ALA A 10 2.19 0.05 -19.60
C ALA A 10 0.78 -0.02 -19.03
N ARG A 11 -0.04 0.97 -19.35
CA ARG A 11 -1.45 1.00 -18.97
C ARG A 11 -2.29 0.82 -20.23
N PHE A 12 -3.22 -0.12 -20.18
CA PHE A 12 -4.19 -0.36 -21.23
C PHE A 12 -5.57 -0.10 -20.67
N GLU A 13 -6.28 0.85 -21.26
CA GLU A 13 -7.69 1.07 -20.99
C GLU A 13 -8.49 0.37 -22.09
N ARG A 14 -9.22 -0.69 -21.75
CA ARG A 14 -10.13 -1.37 -22.67
C ARG A 14 -11.54 -1.27 -22.10
N ALA A 15 -12.46 -0.68 -22.89
CA ALA A 15 -13.88 -0.55 -22.54
C ALA A 15 -14.16 0.07 -21.15
N GLY A 16 -13.40 1.10 -20.75
CA GLY A 16 -13.54 1.78 -19.45
C GLY A 16 -12.92 1.05 -18.26
N VAL A 17 -12.22 -0.06 -18.52
CA VAL A 17 -11.57 -0.91 -17.55
C VAL A 17 -10.06 -0.84 -17.73
N MET A 18 -9.33 -0.68 -16.62
CA MET A 18 -7.87 -0.55 -16.61
C MET A 18 -7.20 -1.89 -16.41
N HIS A 19 -6.26 -2.18 -17.31
CA HIS A 19 -5.27 -3.22 -17.19
C HIS A 19 -3.90 -2.57 -17.06
N VAL A 20 -3.09 -3.08 -16.13
CA VAL A 20 -1.72 -2.62 -15.93
C VAL A 20 -0.77 -3.76 -16.27
N GLU A 21 0.18 -3.51 -17.16
CA GLU A 21 1.23 -4.45 -17.50
C GLU A 21 2.56 -4.02 -16.86
N PHE A 22 3.12 -4.89 -16.04
CA PHE A 22 4.46 -4.74 -15.48
C PHE A 22 5.43 -5.61 -16.24
N ARG A 23 6.40 -4.99 -16.91
CA ARG A 23 7.45 -5.69 -17.65
C ARG A 23 8.74 -5.72 -16.85
N PHE A 24 9.09 -6.92 -16.39
CA PHE A 24 10.35 -7.21 -15.71
C PHE A 24 11.39 -7.67 -16.73
N LYS A 25 12.66 -7.32 -16.50
CA LYS A 25 13.78 -7.69 -17.39
C LYS A 25 14.35 -9.07 -17.07
N ALA A 26 14.14 -9.58 -15.85
CA ALA A 26 14.63 -10.88 -15.42
C ALA A 26 13.68 -11.49 -14.37
N LEU A 27 13.66 -12.81 -14.27
CA LEU A 27 12.83 -13.54 -13.30
C LEU A 27 13.24 -13.23 -11.86
N ASP A 28 14.53 -13.05 -11.62
CA ASP A 28 15.19 -12.69 -10.36
C ASP A 28 14.88 -11.26 -9.88
N GLN A 29 14.27 -10.43 -10.73
CA GLN A 29 13.67 -9.16 -10.27
C GLN A 29 12.29 -9.37 -9.65
N LEU A 30 11.57 -10.43 -10.05
CA LEU A 30 10.23 -10.74 -9.61
C LEU A 30 10.23 -11.72 -8.43
N LEU A 31 10.95 -12.83 -8.57
CA LEU A 31 11.07 -13.89 -7.58
C LEU A 31 12.40 -13.79 -6.84
N ASP A 32 12.36 -14.05 -5.54
CA ASP A 32 13.57 -14.01 -4.73
C ASP A 32 14.56 -15.12 -5.19
N PRO A 33 15.79 -14.78 -5.60
CA PRO A 33 16.79 -15.77 -5.98
C PRO A 33 17.32 -16.57 -4.78
N ALA A 34 17.22 -16.06 -3.55
CA ALA A 34 17.62 -16.75 -2.33
C ALA A 34 16.59 -17.81 -1.90
N ASP A 35 15.33 -17.67 -2.32
CA ASP A 35 14.29 -18.64 -2.06
C ASP A 35 14.31 -19.77 -3.10
N SER A 36 14.55 -20.99 -2.63
CA SER A 36 14.57 -22.22 -3.44
C SER A 36 13.24 -22.98 -3.41
N SER A 37 12.19 -22.40 -2.84
CA SER A 37 10.87 -23.04 -2.75
C SER A 37 10.26 -23.28 -4.14
N PRO A 38 9.50 -24.37 -4.31
CA PRO A 38 8.77 -24.62 -5.55
C PRO A 38 7.66 -23.58 -5.75
N LEU A 39 7.32 -23.28 -7.00
CA LEU A 39 6.09 -22.54 -7.28
C LEU A 39 4.87 -23.40 -6.91
N PRO A 40 3.81 -22.83 -6.30
CA PRO A 40 3.58 -21.40 -6.13
C PRO A 40 4.06 -20.81 -4.80
N GLU A 41 4.81 -21.55 -3.98
CA GLU A 41 5.19 -21.13 -2.62
C GLU A 41 6.31 -20.09 -2.57
N ARG A 42 7.07 -19.97 -3.67
CA ARG A 42 8.21 -19.07 -3.78
C ARG A 42 7.87 -17.60 -3.56
N GLU A 43 8.73 -16.87 -2.87
CA GLU A 43 8.49 -15.47 -2.53
C GLU A 43 8.83 -14.49 -3.67
N LEU A 44 8.11 -13.37 -3.68
CA LEU A 44 8.42 -12.23 -4.53
C LEU A 44 9.52 -11.40 -3.89
N THR A 45 10.42 -10.86 -4.70
CA THR A 45 11.45 -9.91 -4.23
C THR A 45 10.79 -8.65 -3.66
N GLU A 46 11.34 -8.09 -2.57
CA GLU A 46 10.87 -6.83 -1.97
C GLU A 46 10.72 -5.71 -3.01
N PHE A 47 11.68 -5.61 -3.93
CA PHE A 47 11.64 -4.67 -5.05
C PHE A 47 10.39 -4.82 -5.92
N ALA A 48 10.00 -6.05 -6.31
CA ALA A 48 8.83 -6.27 -7.15
C ALA A 48 7.54 -5.92 -6.42
N GLU A 49 7.45 -6.28 -5.14
CA GLU A 49 6.29 -5.96 -4.32
C GLU A 49 6.15 -4.44 -4.15
N GLU A 50 7.21 -3.75 -3.74
CA GLU A 50 7.20 -2.29 -3.57
C GLU A 50 6.89 -1.56 -4.88
N TYR A 51 7.41 -2.05 -6.00
CA TYR A 51 7.19 -1.42 -7.30
C TYR A 51 5.74 -1.59 -7.78
N ILE A 52 5.19 -2.81 -7.70
CA ILE A 52 3.79 -3.08 -8.03
C ILE A 52 2.88 -2.30 -7.09
N PHE A 53 3.14 -2.36 -5.77
CA PHE A 53 2.36 -1.66 -4.76
C PHE A 53 2.40 -0.14 -4.98
N GLY A 54 3.59 0.43 -5.18
CA GLY A 54 3.81 1.86 -5.41
C GLY A 54 3.06 2.37 -6.63
N TYR A 55 3.10 1.62 -7.75
CA TYR A 55 2.35 1.98 -8.95
C TYR A 55 0.83 1.86 -8.75
N LEU A 56 0.37 0.78 -8.10
CA LEU A 56 -1.05 0.59 -7.81
C LEU A 56 -1.61 1.62 -6.84
N ARG A 57 -0.78 2.17 -5.95
CA ARG A 57 -1.11 3.28 -5.03
C ARG A 57 -1.47 4.55 -5.78
N GLU A 58 -0.80 4.82 -6.89
CA GLU A 58 -1.07 5.98 -7.75
C GLU A 58 -2.27 5.76 -8.69
N CYS A 59 -2.67 4.50 -8.88
CA CYS A 59 -3.77 4.12 -9.74
C CYS A 59 -5.14 4.17 -9.04
N ARG A 60 -6.20 4.47 -9.83
CA ARG A 60 -7.59 4.32 -9.37
C ARG A 60 -7.98 2.83 -9.30
N LEU A 61 -7.75 2.20 -8.15
CA LEU A 61 -8.09 0.78 -7.86
C LEU A 61 -9.53 0.36 -8.22
N GLN A 62 -10.46 1.31 -8.24
CA GLN A 62 -11.86 1.06 -8.63
C GLN A 62 -12.03 0.62 -10.08
N ASN A 63 -11.21 1.14 -11.00
CA ASN A 63 -11.30 0.84 -12.43
C ASN A 63 -10.33 -0.27 -12.86
N LEU A 64 -9.49 -0.75 -11.95
CA LEU A 64 -8.51 -1.81 -12.20
C LEU A 64 -9.22 -3.17 -12.23
N ALA A 65 -9.12 -3.89 -13.35
CA ALA A 65 -9.66 -5.25 -13.49
C ALA A 65 -8.62 -6.34 -13.71
N GLY A 66 -7.43 -6.01 -14.23
CA GLY A 66 -6.40 -7.01 -14.47
C GLY A 66 -4.98 -6.51 -14.29
N LEU A 67 -4.12 -7.43 -13.89
CA LEU A 67 -2.69 -7.23 -13.70
C LEU A 67 -1.96 -8.18 -14.65
N ASN A 68 -1.26 -7.62 -15.63
CA ASN A 68 -0.45 -8.37 -16.56
C ASN A 68 1.02 -8.30 -16.12
N ILE A 69 1.71 -9.42 -16.05
CA ILE A 69 3.14 -9.48 -15.70
C ILE A 69 3.89 -10.07 -16.87
N SER A 70 4.72 -9.25 -17.49
CA SER A 70 5.50 -9.59 -18.67
C SER A 70 6.94 -9.93 -18.29
N LEU A 71 7.35 -11.15 -18.60
CA LEU A 71 8.69 -11.69 -18.35
C LEU A 71 9.37 -12.09 -19.67
N PRO A 72 10.71 -12.15 -19.71
CA PRO A 72 11.42 -12.55 -20.91
C PRO A 72 11.22 -14.05 -21.19
N GLN A 73 10.94 -14.41 -22.45
CA GLN A 73 10.50 -15.76 -22.84
C GLN A 73 11.52 -16.87 -22.55
N ASP A 74 12.82 -16.55 -22.53
CA ASP A 74 13.93 -17.45 -22.26
C ASP A 74 13.99 -17.95 -20.81
N GLN A 75 13.32 -17.25 -19.88
CA GLN A 75 13.36 -17.55 -18.45
C GLN A 75 12.05 -18.15 -17.91
N VAL A 76 11.03 -18.31 -18.76
CA VAL A 76 9.70 -18.72 -18.31
C VAL A 76 9.24 -20.00 -19.02
N SER A 77 9.18 -21.09 -18.25
CA SER A 77 8.53 -22.34 -18.67
C SER A 77 7.00 -22.17 -18.76
N PRO A 78 6.29 -22.88 -19.67
CA PRO A 78 4.82 -22.88 -19.72
C PRO A 78 4.18 -23.25 -18.38
N GLU A 79 4.79 -24.16 -17.61
CA GLU A 79 4.33 -24.54 -16.27
C GLU A 79 4.46 -23.38 -15.28
N MET A 80 5.57 -22.62 -15.37
CA MET A 80 5.79 -21.42 -14.57
C MET A 80 4.80 -20.30 -14.93
N GLN A 81 4.41 -20.13 -16.20
CA GLN A 81 3.37 -19.17 -16.59
C GLN A 81 2.02 -19.47 -15.93
N MET A 82 1.70 -20.75 -15.74
CA MET A 82 0.43 -21.17 -15.12
C MET A 82 0.44 -21.00 -13.60
N LEU A 83 1.59 -21.24 -12.93
CA LEU A 83 1.70 -21.21 -11.47
C LEU A 83 2.03 -19.83 -10.89
N LEU A 84 2.68 -18.96 -11.66
CA LEU A 84 3.12 -17.64 -11.21
C LEU A 84 1.97 -16.71 -10.78
N PRO A 85 0.77 -16.70 -11.43
CA PRO A 85 -0.40 -15.97 -10.91
C PRO A 85 -0.78 -16.39 -9.49
N ASP A 86 -0.69 -17.67 -9.18
CA ASP A 86 -1.02 -18.21 -7.86
C ASP A 86 0.04 -17.84 -6.82
N THR A 87 1.31 -17.78 -7.21
CA THR A 87 2.40 -17.25 -6.38
C THR A 87 2.14 -15.81 -5.93
N ILE A 88 1.80 -14.94 -6.90
CA ILE A 88 1.51 -13.54 -6.60
C ILE A 88 0.28 -13.44 -5.70
N ARG A 89 -0.78 -14.21 -6.01
CA ARG A 89 -1.99 -14.22 -5.18
C ARG A 89 -1.67 -14.64 -3.74
N ARG A 90 -0.88 -15.70 -3.56
CA ARG A 90 -0.47 -16.23 -2.25
C ARG A 90 0.33 -15.19 -1.46
N GLN A 91 1.35 -14.58 -2.07
CA GLN A 91 2.18 -13.58 -1.40
C GLN A 91 1.33 -12.38 -0.92
N TYR A 92 0.46 -11.85 -1.78
CA TYR A 92 -0.40 -10.72 -1.42
C TYR A 92 -1.46 -11.09 -0.38
N LEU A 93 -1.99 -12.31 -0.38
CA LEU A 93 -2.88 -12.80 0.67
C LEU A 93 -2.15 -12.98 2.01
N PHE A 94 -0.93 -13.50 1.99
CA PHE A 94 -0.08 -13.63 3.17
C PHE A 94 0.23 -12.25 3.78
N ARG A 95 0.64 -11.29 2.95
CA ARG A 95 0.85 -9.90 3.35
C ARG A 95 -0.43 -9.24 3.88
N LEU A 96 -1.59 -9.57 3.31
CA LEU A 96 -2.88 -9.08 3.82
C LEU A 96 -3.19 -9.64 5.22
N SER A 97 -2.89 -10.92 5.49
CA SER A 97 -3.06 -11.50 6.82
C SER A 97 -2.09 -10.91 7.86
N ASP A 98 -0.85 -10.60 7.46
CA ASP A 98 0.10 -9.90 8.32
C ASP A 98 -0.36 -8.47 8.63
N LEU A 99 -0.84 -7.73 7.62
CA LEU A 99 -1.43 -6.40 7.81
C LEU A 99 -2.67 -6.43 8.70
N ASP A 100 -3.44 -7.53 8.71
CA ASP A 100 -4.56 -7.69 9.63
C ASP A 100 -4.10 -7.85 11.09
N HIS A 101 -2.90 -8.38 11.33
CA HIS A 101 -2.26 -8.37 12.64
C HIS A 101 -1.71 -6.98 12.99
N GLU A 102 -1.02 -6.32 12.07
CA GLU A 102 -0.49 -4.96 12.27
C GLU A 102 -1.61 -3.94 12.49
N THR A 103 -2.74 -4.07 11.79
CA THR A 103 -3.91 -3.19 12.00
C THR A 103 -4.51 -3.33 13.38
N ARG A 104 -4.49 -4.52 13.99
CA ARG A 104 -4.94 -4.69 15.38
C ARG A 104 -3.99 -4.03 16.37
N LEU A 105 -2.69 -4.04 16.08
CA LEU A 105 -1.67 -3.36 16.89
C LEU A 105 -1.80 -1.84 16.74
N SER A 106 -1.93 -1.32 15.53
CA SER A 106 -2.20 0.09 15.25
C SER A 106 -3.50 0.60 15.89
N LEU A 107 -4.58 -0.21 15.88
CA LEU A 107 -5.82 0.16 16.58
C LEU A 107 -5.65 0.22 18.10
N ARG A 108 -4.74 -0.57 18.68
CA ARG A 108 -4.39 -0.48 20.11
C ARG A 108 -3.64 0.81 20.42
N GLU A 109 -2.65 1.15 19.61
CA GLU A 109 -1.93 2.41 19.73
C GLU A 109 -2.86 3.62 19.54
N GLY A 110 -3.77 3.57 18.56
CA GLY A 110 -4.79 4.59 18.37
C GLY A 110 -5.75 4.74 19.56
N ARG A 111 -6.08 3.64 20.26
CA ARG A 111 -6.86 3.70 21.51
C ARG A 111 -6.08 4.35 22.65
N ILE A 112 -4.77 4.13 22.74
CA ILE A 112 -3.92 4.78 23.75
C ILE A 112 -3.89 6.28 23.49
N SER A 113 -3.66 6.70 22.25
CA SER A 113 -3.70 8.13 21.87
C SER A 113 -5.06 8.75 22.16
N LEU A 114 -6.16 8.05 21.83
CA LEU A 114 -7.52 8.51 22.18
C LEU A 114 -7.74 8.62 23.69
N ALA A 115 -7.25 7.64 24.46
CA ALA A 115 -7.35 7.66 25.91
C ALA A 115 -6.59 8.84 26.52
N ILE A 116 -5.40 9.14 26.01
CA ILE A 116 -4.60 10.31 26.44
C ILE A 116 -5.31 11.63 26.10
N ALA A 117 -5.95 11.73 24.94
CA ALA A 117 -6.73 12.91 24.56
C ALA A 117 -7.97 13.09 25.45
N VAL A 118 -8.75 12.04 25.68
CA VAL A 118 -9.92 12.07 26.57
C VAL A 118 -9.50 12.40 28.00
N PHE A 119 -8.39 11.84 28.48
CA PHE A 119 -7.86 12.12 29.81
C PHE A 119 -7.47 13.59 29.96
N ASN A 120 -6.73 14.17 29.01
CA ASN A 120 -6.35 15.58 29.04
C ASN A 120 -7.57 16.51 28.97
N ALA A 121 -8.54 16.20 28.10
CA ALA A 121 -9.78 16.97 28.01
C ALA A 121 -10.57 16.92 29.32
N THR A 122 -10.64 15.75 29.96
CA THR A 122 -11.29 15.57 31.25
C THR A 122 -10.63 16.42 32.34
N ILE A 123 -9.28 16.45 32.38
CA ILE A 123 -8.54 17.29 33.32
C ILE A 123 -8.84 18.78 33.10
N ALA A 124 -8.85 19.24 31.84
CA ALA A 124 -9.17 20.64 31.54
C ALA A 124 -10.59 21.00 32.00
N VAL A 125 -11.58 20.18 31.66
CA VAL A 125 -12.98 20.41 32.06
C VAL A 125 -13.13 20.41 33.58
N LEU A 126 -12.49 19.47 34.28
CA LEU A 126 -12.49 19.42 35.75
C LEU A 126 -11.84 20.67 36.36
N PHE A 127 -10.69 21.09 35.83
CA PHE A 127 -9.99 22.28 36.30
C PHE A 127 -10.87 23.53 36.17
N PHE A 128 -11.44 23.77 34.99
CA PHE A 128 -12.33 24.92 34.79
C PHE A 128 -13.61 24.82 35.62
N SER A 129 -14.17 23.62 35.80
CA SER A 129 -15.40 23.44 36.59
C SER A 129 -15.18 23.71 38.08
N ILE A 130 -14.03 23.32 38.64
CA ILE A 130 -13.70 23.49 40.05
C ILE A 130 -13.21 24.91 40.36
N PHE A 131 -12.42 25.50 39.46
CA PHE A 131 -11.75 26.78 39.70
C PHE A 131 -12.42 27.98 39.02
N ALA A 132 -13.61 27.82 38.43
CA ALA A 132 -14.36 28.90 37.78
C ALA A 132 -14.57 30.13 38.68
N SER A 133 -14.74 29.93 39.98
CA SER A 133 -14.92 31.01 40.96
C SER A 133 -13.63 31.71 41.39
N TYR A 134 -12.45 31.20 41.00
CA TYR A 134 -11.13 31.69 41.41
C TYR A 134 -10.32 32.27 40.23
N LEU A 135 -10.99 32.62 39.14
CA LEU A 135 -10.37 33.13 37.90
C LEU A 135 -9.68 34.49 38.06
N GLU A 136 -9.77 35.14 39.21
CA GLU A 136 -9.02 36.38 39.54
C GLU A 136 -7.61 36.10 40.11
N SER A 137 -7.32 34.84 40.49
CA SER A 137 -6.01 34.45 41.01
C SER A 137 -5.01 34.24 39.87
N LEU A 138 -3.89 34.96 39.91
CA LEU A 138 -2.75 34.80 38.98
C LEU A 138 -2.28 33.35 38.88
N VAL A 139 -2.29 32.60 39.99
CA VAL A 139 -1.89 31.17 40.01
C VAL A 139 -2.87 30.30 39.24
N VAL A 140 -4.18 30.56 39.38
CA VAL A 140 -5.23 29.82 38.66
C VAL A 140 -5.16 30.12 37.16
N ILE A 141 -4.91 31.38 36.80
CA ILE A 141 -4.72 31.79 35.40
C ILE A 141 -3.51 31.09 34.78
N LEU A 142 -2.36 31.08 35.47
CA LEU A 142 -1.14 30.43 34.98
C LEU A 142 -1.31 28.91 34.82
N LEU A 143 -1.92 28.25 35.81
CA LEU A 143 -2.22 26.81 35.75
C LEU A 143 -3.22 26.47 34.64
N GLY A 144 -4.28 27.27 34.49
CA GLY A 144 -5.24 27.12 33.40
C GLY A 144 -4.60 27.29 32.02
N GLY A 145 -3.69 28.25 31.88
CA GLY A 145 -2.89 28.45 30.68
C GLY A 145 -2.01 27.25 30.36
N LEU A 146 -1.29 26.71 31.35
CA LEU A 146 -0.46 25.52 31.19
C LEU A 146 -1.29 24.30 30.76
N ILE A 147 -2.42 24.04 31.44
CA ILE A 147 -3.33 22.93 31.11
C ILE A 147 -3.89 23.08 29.70
N THR A 148 -4.20 24.31 29.27
CA THR A 148 -4.69 24.61 27.92
C THR A 148 -3.63 24.31 26.87
N ILE A 149 -2.38 24.73 27.08
CA ILE A 149 -1.27 24.45 26.15
C ILE A 149 -0.99 22.95 26.06
N LEU A 150 -0.96 22.25 27.21
CA LEU A 150 -0.77 20.80 27.24
C LEU A 150 -1.91 20.04 26.54
N ASN A 151 -3.15 20.50 26.72
CA ASN A 151 -4.30 19.95 26.01
C ASN A 151 -4.17 20.16 24.49
N TRP A 152 -3.84 21.36 24.06
CA TRP A 152 -3.65 21.67 22.64
C TRP A 152 -2.59 20.78 21.99
N VAL A 153 -1.41 20.66 22.60
CA VAL A 153 -0.32 19.81 22.11
C VAL A 153 -0.75 18.34 22.03
N THR A 154 -1.47 17.86 23.04
CA THR A 154 -1.98 16.49 23.06
C THR A 154 -3.02 16.24 21.97
N ILE A 155 -3.94 17.18 21.78
CA ILE A 155 -4.99 17.11 20.76
C ILE A 155 -4.35 17.08 19.37
N TRP A 156 -3.35 17.92 19.11
CA TRP A 156 -2.63 17.94 17.84
C TRP A 156 -1.94 16.60 17.56
N ASN A 157 -1.16 16.07 18.50
CA ASN A 157 -0.45 14.79 18.32
C ASN A 157 -1.43 13.62 18.10
N THR A 158 -2.56 13.62 18.81
CA THR A 158 -3.60 12.60 18.64
C THR A 158 -4.28 12.71 17.27
N TYR A 159 -4.56 13.94 16.84
CA TYR A 159 -5.15 14.21 15.53
C TYR A 159 -4.19 13.79 14.40
N GLU A 160 -2.90 14.13 14.51
CA GLU A 160 -1.87 13.78 13.54
C GLU A 160 -1.76 12.26 13.36
N TYR A 161 -1.65 11.53 14.47
CA TYR A 161 -1.65 10.06 14.47
C TYR A 161 -2.93 9.51 13.81
N PHE A 162 -4.10 10.00 14.20
CA PHE A 162 -5.36 9.47 13.68
C PHE A 162 -5.57 9.78 12.19
N VAL A 163 -5.17 10.97 11.73
CA VAL A 163 -5.42 11.39 10.34
C VAL A 163 -4.44 10.78 9.37
N TYR A 164 -3.14 10.72 9.72
CA TYR A 164 -2.12 10.27 8.79
C TYR A 164 -1.92 8.74 8.83
N ASP A 165 -1.81 8.14 10.01
CA ASP A 165 -1.53 6.70 10.12
C ASP A 165 -2.74 5.85 9.70
N TYR A 166 -3.96 6.25 10.10
CA TYR A 166 -5.17 5.53 9.72
C TYR A 166 -5.39 5.53 8.20
N ARG A 167 -5.18 6.67 7.54
CA ARG A 167 -5.37 6.79 6.09
C ARG A 167 -4.32 5.97 5.34
N HIS A 168 -3.06 6.00 5.77
CA HIS A 168 -1.99 5.23 5.15
C HIS A 168 -2.27 3.72 5.25
N LEU A 169 -2.66 3.25 6.44
CA LEU A 169 -2.96 1.85 6.69
C LEU A 169 -4.18 1.34 5.91
N MET A 170 -5.26 2.12 5.88
CA MET A 170 -6.47 1.77 5.12
C MET A 170 -6.21 1.72 3.62
N HIS A 171 -5.35 2.62 3.11
CA HIS A 171 -4.98 2.63 1.70
C HIS A 171 -4.13 1.40 1.32
N ARG A 172 -3.12 1.04 2.15
CA ARG A 172 -2.34 -0.20 1.97
C ARG A 172 -3.27 -1.42 1.93
N ARG A 173 -4.15 -1.58 2.93
CA ARG A 173 -5.07 -2.72 3.02
C ARG A 173 -5.99 -2.83 1.80
N ARG A 174 -6.44 -1.70 1.24
CA ARG A 174 -7.29 -1.70 0.03
C ARG A 174 -6.55 -2.23 -1.19
N ILE A 175 -5.28 -1.89 -1.37
CA ILE A 175 -4.45 -2.39 -2.47
C ILE A 175 -4.19 -3.89 -2.30
N TYR A 176 -3.70 -4.30 -1.12
CA TYR A 176 -3.40 -5.71 -0.83
C TYR A 176 -4.63 -6.62 -0.92
N ARG A 177 -5.83 -6.12 -0.63
CA ARG A 177 -7.08 -6.88 -0.84
C ARG A 177 -7.52 -6.92 -2.30
N LYS A 178 -7.27 -5.85 -3.06
CA LYS A 178 -7.69 -5.77 -4.48
C LYS A 178 -6.85 -6.68 -5.36
N VAL A 179 -5.53 -6.72 -5.18
CA VAL A 179 -4.59 -7.45 -6.05
C VAL A 179 -4.95 -8.94 -6.20
N PRO A 180 -5.17 -9.73 -5.13
CA PRO A 180 -5.55 -11.14 -5.22
C PRO A 180 -6.86 -11.40 -5.97
N ALA A 181 -7.77 -10.42 -6.01
CA ALA A 181 -9.07 -10.50 -6.65
C ALA A 181 -9.07 -10.04 -8.12
N LEU A 182 -7.94 -9.53 -8.62
CA LEU A 182 -7.79 -9.17 -10.03
C LEU A 182 -7.50 -10.40 -10.89
N GLU A 183 -7.82 -10.29 -12.17
CA GLU A 183 -7.36 -11.25 -13.17
C GLU A 183 -5.85 -11.03 -13.38
N ILE A 184 -5.03 -11.96 -12.88
CA ILE A 184 -3.57 -11.91 -13.04
C ILE A 184 -3.19 -12.77 -14.25
N LYS A 185 -2.56 -12.16 -15.27
CA LYS A 185 -2.07 -12.87 -16.47
C LYS A 185 -0.57 -12.71 -16.57
N VAL A 186 0.10 -13.79 -16.91
CA VAL A 186 1.54 -13.77 -17.20
C VAL A 186 1.71 -13.80 -18.71
N LEU A 187 2.45 -12.81 -19.23
CA LEU A 187 2.78 -12.69 -20.63
C LEU A 187 4.29 -12.90 -20.78
N THR A 188 4.71 -13.42 -21.93
CA THR A 188 6.13 -13.46 -22.30
C THR A 188 6.40 -12.50 -23.42
N TRP A 189 7.53 -11.80 -23.38
CA TRP A 189 7.98 -10.96 -24.48
C TRP A 189 9.28 -11.52 -25.09
N PRO A 190 9.42 -11.50 -26.43
CA PRO A 190 10.63 -11.96 -27.09
C PRO A 190 11.76 -10.94 -26.88
N LEU A 191 12.95 -11.41 -26.46
CA LEU A 191 14.13 -10.57 -26.21
C LEU A 191 14.63 -9.78 -27.45
N THR A 192 14.12 -10.10 -28.63
CA THR A 192 14.47 -9.49 -29.92
C THR A 192 13.20 -9.01 -30.61
N GLY A 193 12.70 -7.85 -30.20
CA GLY A 193 11.54 -7.23 -30.83
C GLY A 193 11.50 -5.74 -30.53
N ASN A 194 11.69 -4.94 -31.57
CA ASN A 194 11.49 -3.50 -31.56
C ASN A 194 10.11 -3.17 -30.92
N PRO A 195 10.00 -2.27 -29.93
CA PRO A 195 8.76 -2.02 -29.19
C PRO A 195 7.55 -1.53 -30.00
N GLU A 196 7.66 -1.31 -31.31
CA GLU A 196 6.54 -0.92 -32.18
C GLU A 196 5.76 -2.11 -32.77
N GLU A 197 6.26 -3.34 -32.66
CA GLU A 197 5.73 -4.46 -33.46
C GLU A 197 4.81 -5.43 -32.71
N THR A 198 4.63 -5.29 -31.39
CA THR A 198 3.65 -6.09 -30.62
C THR A 198 2.35 -5.34 -30.34
N VAL A 199 2.03 -4.32 -31.14
CA VAL A 199 0.64 -3.88 -31.29
C VAL A 199 -0.04 -4.90 -32.20
N HIS A 200 -0.90 -5.74 -31.63
CA HIS A 200 -1.80 -6.60 -32.38
C HIS A 200 -2.47 -5.74 -33.48
N PRO A 201 -2.47 -6.14 -34.77
CA PRO A 201 -3.00 -5.32 -35.86
C PRO A 201 -4.51 -5.00 -35.76
N ALA A 202 -5.16 -5.38 -34.66
CA ALA A 202 -6.55 -5.09 -34.34
C ALA A 202 -6.74 -3.82 -33.47
N ASP A 203 -5.67 -3.23 -32.92
CA ASP A 203 -5.76 -2.03 -32.06
C ASP A 203 -5.31 -0.74 -32.78
N ARG A 204 -5.16 -0.77 -34.12
CA ARG A 204 -4.87 0.40 -34.97
C ARG A 204 -6.13 1.04 -35.57
N GLU A 205 -7.19 1.21 -34.80
CA GLU A 205 -8.21 2.26 -34.99
C GLU A 205 -8.64 2.60 -33.55
N ILE A 206 -8.60 3.83 -33.06
CA ILE A 206 -9.31 5.04 -33.50
C ILE A 206 -8.57 6.25 -32.91
N GLY A 207 -8.63 7.40 -33.60
CA GLY A 207 -7.85 8.62 -33.32
C GLY A 207 -8.26 9.45 -32.10
#